data_AF-A0A6P0Z9N6-F1
#
_entry.id   AF-A0A6P0Z9N6-F1
#
_cell.length_a   1.000
_cell.length_b   1.000
_cell.length_c   1.000
_cell.angle_alpha   90.00
_cell.angle_beta   90.00
_cell.angle_gamma   90.00
#
_symmetry.space_group_name_H-M   'P 1'
#
loop_
_entity.id
_entity.type
_entity.pdbx_description
1 polymer ?
#
loop_
_entity_poly.entity_id
_entity_poly.type
_entity_poly.pdbx_seq_one_letter_code
_entity_poly.pdbx_strand_id
1 'polypeptide(L)'
;MPSKLDPNLLKDLVSIISPFMEKEDDRRTLLTLALVNTPILQQITYTGSPEAFTVRMVKQLADHGEVRSGELALLALLKEVAAHAGLEKEPLFEELSSRLTKLSSPSVETVIECPYQGLQAFEDEQKDFF
;
A
#
# COMPACT_ATOMS: atom_id res chain seq x y z
N MET A 1 7.16 -19.27 3.65
CA MET A 1 8.01 -18.05 3.68
C MET A 1 7.40 -17.09 4.70
N PRO A 2 8.20 -16.41 5.52
CA PRO A 2 7.69 -15.35 6.39
C PRO A 2 7.22 -14.18 5.51
N SER A 3 5.99 -13.74 5.71
CA SER A 3 5.44 -12.58 5.00
C SER A 3 6.16 -11.30 5.43
N LYS A 4 6.30 -10.33 4.53
CA LYS A 4 6.96 -9.04 4.82
C LYS A 4 6.24 -8.19 5.88
N LEU A 5 4.99 -8.53 6.21
CA LEU A 5 4.16 -7.81 7.18
C LEU A 5 4.53 -8.14 8.63
N ASP A 6 4.54 -7.09 9.45
CA ASP A 6 4.52 -7.21 10.91
C ASP A 6 3.32 -8.07 11.38
N PRO A 7 3.50 -8.99 12.34
CA PRO A 7 2.42 -9.86 12.81
C PRO A 7 1.20 -9.13 13.38
N ASN A 8 1.39 -7.99 14.06
CA ASN A 8 0.26 -7.21 14.58
C ASN A 8 -0.49 -6.54 13.44
N LEU A 9 0.23 -5.95 12.47
CA LEU A 9 -0.38 -5.38 11.28
C LEU A 9 -1.18 -6.43 10.48
N LEU A 10 -0.63 -7.64 10.31
CA LEU A 10 -1.35 -8.73 9.66
C LEU A 10 -2.65 -9.07 10.40
N LYS A 11 -2.61 -9.14 11.74
CA LYS A 11 -3.79 -9.42 12.56
C LYS A 11 -4.86 -8.33 12.39
N ASP A 12 -4.46 -7.06 12.41
CA ASP A 12 -5.37 -5.93 12.24
C ASP A 12 -6.05 -5.96 10.86
N LEU A 13 -5.28 -6.21 9.81
CA LEU A 13 -5.78 -6.34 8.44
C LEU A 13 -6.76 -7.50 8.29
N VAL A 14 -6.41 -8.68 8.82
CA VAL A 14 -7.30 -9.84 8.76
C VAL A 14 -8.59 -9.56 9.52
N SER A 15 -8.52 -8.92 10.69
CA SER A 15 -9.70 -8.57 11.49
C SER A 15 -10.68 -7.66 10.73
N ILE A 16 -10.17 -6.60 10.09
CA ILE A 16 -11.03 -5.62 9.42
C ILE A 16 -11.58 -6.12 8.07
N ILE A 17 -10.84 -6.99 7.38
CA ILE A 17 -11.20 -7.50 6.05
C ILE A 17 -12.11 -8.73 6.15
N SER A 18 -11.97 -9.57 7.18
CA SER A 18 -12.70 -10.84 7.31
C SER A 18 -14.22 -10.76 7.13
N PRO A 19 -14.93 -9.73 7.64
CA PRO A 19 -16.39 -9.61 7.45
C PRO A 19 -16.83 -9.55 5.98
N PHE A 20 -15.93 -9.17 5.08
CA PHE A 20 -16.20 -9.06 3.64
C PHE A 20 -15.77 -10.30 2.85
N MET A 21 -15.24 -11.32 3.53
CA MET A 21 -14.64 -12.51 2.92
C MET A 21 -15.39 -13.81 3.25
N GLU A 22 -16.58 -13.70 3.84
CA GLU A 22 -17.38 -14.82 4.31
C GLU A 22 -17.84 -15.76 3.19
N LYS A 23 -18.35 -15.19 2.09
CA LYS A 23 -18.87 -15.97 0.95
C LYS A 23 -17.92 -15.87 -0.24
N GLU A 24 -17.84 -16.98 -0.99
CA GLU A 24 -16.98 -17.09 -2.17
C GLU A 24 -17.29 -16.08 -3.25
N ASP A 25 -18.57 -15.86 -3.53
CA ASP A 25 -18.99 -14.91 -4.56
C ASP A 25 -18.73 -13.46 -4.14
N ASP A 26 -18.96 -13.13 -2.85
CA ASP A 26 -18.73 -11.79 -2.31
C ASP A 26 -17.24 -11.45 -2.36
N ARG A 27 -16.36 -12.35 -1.89
CA ARG A 27 -14.90 -12.14 -1.94
C ARG A 27 -14.37 -12.05 -3.37
N ARG A 28 -14.92 -12.84 -4.30
CA ARG A 28 -14.53 -12.77 -5.72
C ARG A 28 -14.92 -11.44 -6.33
N THR A 29 -16.13 -10.97 -6.05
CA THR A 29 -16.64 -9.68 -6.54
C THR A 29 -15.77 -8.54 -6.02
N LEU A 30 -15.58 -8.47 -4.70
CA LEU A 30 -14.81 -7.41 -4.06
C LEU A 30 -13.36 -7.38 -4.55
N LEU A 31 -12.68 -8.53 -4.62
CA LEU A 31 -11.30 -8.59 -5.12
C LEU A 31 -11.21 -8.16 -6.59
N THR A 32 -12.19 -8.52 -7.40
CA THR A 32 -12.21 -8.10 -8.82
C THR A 32 -12.32 -6.59 -8.95
N LEU A 33 -13.12 -5.93 -8.11
CA LEU A 33 -13.27 -4.47 -8.07
C LEU A 33 -12.00 -3.78 -7.53
N ALA A 34 -11.41 -4.32 -6.46
CA ALA A 34 -10.22 -3.75 -5.85
C ALA A 34 -8.96 -3.87 -6.74
N LEU A 35 -8.84 -4.96 -7.48
CA LEU A 35 -7.61 -5.37 -8.15
C LEU A 35 -7.75 -5.43 -9.67
N VAL A 36 -8.62 -4.58 -10.24
CA VAL A 36 -8.91 -4.53 -11.67
C VAL A 36 -7.62 -4.50 -12.50
N ASN A 37 -7.55 -5.37 -13.51
CA ASN A 37 -6.42 -5.50 -14.44
C ASN A 37 -5.07 -5.89 -13.80
N THR A 38 -5.07 -6.41 -12.58
CA THR A 38 -3.84 -6.91 -11.96
C THR A 38 -3.63 -8.40 -12.22
N PRO A 39 -2.40 -8.85 -12.54
CA PRO A 39 -2.11 -10.27 -12.73
C PRO A 39 -2.33 -11.14 -11.47
N ILE A 40 -2.27 -10.52 -10.29
CA ILE A 40 -2.41 -11.23 -9.01
C ILE A 40 -3.80 -11.87 -8.83
N LEU A 41 -4.85 -11.33 -9.48
CA LEU A 41 -6.19 -11.94 -9.48
C LEU A 41 -6.19 -13.39 -9.97
N GLN A 42 -5.38 -13.70 -10.98
CA GLN A 42 -5.29 -15.05 -11.55
C GLN A 42 -4.56 -16.04 -10.62
N GLN A 43 -3.87 -15.52 -9.61
CA GLN A 43 -3.09 -16.31 -8.66
C GLN A 43 -3.84 -16.54 -7.34
N ILE A 44 -5.00 -15.91 -7.14
CA ILE A 44 -5.77 -16.04 -5.91
C ILE A 44 -6.61 -17.31 -5.96
N THR A 45 -6.44 -18.18 -4.96
CA THR A 45 -7.36 -19.30 -4.73
C THR A 45 -8.52 -18.84 -3.87
N TYR A 46 -9.71 -18.74 -4.46
CA TYR A 46 -10.94 -18.27 -3.82
C TYR A 46 -11.63 -19.28 -2.90
N THR A 47 -11.17 -20.52 -2.90
CA THR A 47 -11.80 -21.59 -2.11
C THR A 47 -11.21 -21.71 -0.70
N GLY A 48 -12.01 -22.30 0.19
CA GLY A 48 -11.61 -22.63 1.56
C GLY A 48 -12.34 -21.80 2.63
N SER A 49 -12.00 -22.06 3.89
CA SER A 49 -12.62 -21.34 5.02
C SER A 49 -12.34 -19.84 4.92
N PRO A 50 -13.29 -18.97 5.34
CA PRO A 50 -13.12 -17.51 5.30
C PRO A 50 -11.83 -17.04 5.97
N GLU A 51 -11.53 -17.58 7.14
CA GLU A 51 -10.31 -17.21 7.90
C GLU A 51 -9.03 -17.60 7.15
N ALA A 52 -8.93 -18.85 6.70
CA ALA A 52 -7.73 -19.33 6.00
C ALA A 52 -7.55 -18.60 4.66
N PHE A 53 -8.65 -18.32 3.97
CA PHE A 53 -8.65 -17.52 2.75
C PHE A 53 -8.11 -16.12 3.02
N THR A 54 -8.67 -15.40 4.00
CA THR A 54 -8.30 -14.01 4.29
C THR A 54 -6.83 -13.90 4.67
N VAL A 55 -6.34 -14.79 5.54
CA VAL A 55 -4.92 -14.80 5.93
C VAL A 55 -4.02 -15.05 4.73
N ARG A 56 -4.32 -16.05 3.89
CA ARG A 56 -3.53 -16.35 2.70
C ARG A 56 -3.53 -15.20 1.70
N MET A 57 -4.69 -14.62 1.45
CA MET A 57 -4.88 -13.53 0.50
C MET A 57 -4.14 -12.27 0.95
N VAL A 58 -4.27 -11.85 2.23
CA VAL A 58 -3.56 -10.66 2.75
C VAL A 58 -2.04 -10.84 2.63
N LYS A 59 -1.52 -12.02 2.95
CA LYS A 59 -0.09 -12.34 2.79
C LYS A 59 0.34 -12.28 1.33
N GLN A 60 -0.43 -12.89 0.44
CA GLN A 60 -0.14 -12.89 -1.00
C GLN A 60 -0.11 -11.47 -1.58
N LEU A 61 -1.07 -10.61 -1.22
CA LEU A 61 -1.10 -9.21 -1.66
C LEU A 61 0.06 -8.40 -1.08
N ALA A 62 0.50 -8.67 0.15
CA ALA A 62 1.62 -7.97 0.75
C ALA A 62 2.98 -8.39 0.17
N ASP A 63 3.13 -9.66 -0.17
CA ASP A 63 4.40 -10.21 -0.65
C ASP A 63 4.61 -9.95 -2.16
N HIS A 64 3.51 -9.93 -2.94
CA HIS A 64 3.56 -9.96 -4.41
C HIS A 64 2.63 -8.96 -5.12
N GLY A 65 1.81 -8.22 -4.38
CA GLY A 65 0.76 -7.39 -4.95
C GLY A 65 1.21 -5.97 -5.24
N GLU A 66 1.50 -5.68 -6.50
CA GLU A 66 1.52 -4.32 -7.04
C GLU A 66 0.38 -4.15 -8.06
N VAL A 67 -0.42 -3.10 -7.89
CA VAL A 67 -1.46 -2.73 -8.87
C VAL A 67 -0.83 -2.00 -10.05
N ARG A 68 0.12 -1.11 -9.73
CA ARG A 68 0.95 -0.31 -10.64
C ARG A 68 2.29 -0.06 -9.93
N SER A 69 3.31 0.41 -10.65
CA SER A 69 4.61 0.71 -10.03
C SER A 69 4.45 1.60 -8.80
N GLY A 70 4.80 1.07 -7.63
CA GLY A 70 4.73 1.77 -6.35
C GLY A 70 3.36 1.79 -5.65
N GLU A 71 2.31 1.18 -6.23
CA GLU A 71 1.01 1.05 -5.57
C GLU A 71 0.76 -0.39 -5.11
N LEU A 72 0.72 -0.61 -3.80
CA LEU A 72 0.44 -1.92 -3.19
C LEU A 72 -1.00 -2.37 -3.46
N ALA A 73 -1.17 -3.62 -3.90
CA ALA A 73 -2.49 -4.26 -4.07
C ALA A 73 -3.30 -4.28 -2.78
N LEU A 74 -2.62 -4.40 -1.64
CA LEU A 74 -3.26 -4.38 -0.33
C LEU A 74 -3.89 -3.00 -0.01
N LEU A 75 -3.28 -1.90 -0.48
CA LEU A 75 -3.86 -0.56 -0.33
C LEU A 75 -5.12 -0.40 -1.20
N ALA A 76 -5.09 -0.91 -2.43
CA ALA A 76 -6.28 -0.90 -3.29
C ALA A 76 -7.43 -1.71 -2.70
N LEU A 77 -7.12 -2.88 -2.11
CA LEU A 77 -8.11 -3.66 -1.36
C LEU A 77 -8.70 -2.90 -0.17
N LEU A 78 -7.87 -2.24 0.64
CA LEU A 78 -8.36 -1.48 1.79
C LEU A 78 -9.27 -0.32 1.37
N LYS A 79 -8.95 0.38 0.27
CA LYS A 79 -9.81 1.43 -0.28
C LYS A 79 -11.18 0.87 -0.66
N GLU A 80 -11.21 -0.27 -1.34
CA GLU A 80 -12.46 -0.92 -1.74
C GLU A 80 -13.27 -1.37 -0.52
N VAL A 81 -12.61 -2.00 0.46
CA VAL A 81 -13.28 -2.43 1.70
C VAL A 81 -13.81 -1.22 2.49
N ALA A 82 -13.06 -0.13 2.58
CA ALA A 82 -13.50 1.10 3.25
C ALA A 82 -14.79 1.66 2.64
N ALA A 83 -14.91 1.64 1.30
CA ALA A 83 -16.11 2.07 0.60
C ALA A 83 -17.36 1.25 0.98
N HIS A 84 -17.18 0.00 1.42
CA HIS A 84 -18.26 -0.90 1.86
C HIS A 84 -18.47 -0.93 3.38
N ALA A 85 -17.50 -0.44 4.16
CA ALA A 85 -17.47 -0.56 5.62
C ALA A 85 -18.22 0.54 6.37
N GLY A 86 -18.57 1.63 5.69
CA GLY A 86 -19.25 2.79 6.25
C GLY A 86 -18.31 3.79 6.92
N LEU A 87 -18.79 5.03 7.05
CA LEU A 87 -17.99 6.20 7.49
C LEU A 87 -17.41 6.04 8.91
N GLU A 88 -18.07 5.29 9.78
CA GLU A 88 -17.61 5.09 11.17
C GLU A 88 -16.23 4.43 11.28
N LYS A 89 -15.83 3.65 10.26
CA LYS A 89 -14.57 2.92 10.25
C LYS A 89 -13.47 3.60 9.45
N GLU A 90 -13.77 4.72 8.78
CA GLU A 90 -12.78 5.52 8.02
C GLU A 90 -11.46 5.78 8.76
N PRO A 91 -11.45 6.24 10.02
CA PRO A 91 -10.18 6.53 10.70
C PRO A 91 -9.29 5.28 10.87
N LEU A 92 -9.89 4.09 11.04
CA LEU A 92 -9.16 2.83 11.11
C LEU A 92 -8.54 2.46 9.76
N PHE A 93 -9.28 2.64 8.67
CA PHE A 93 -8.77 2.39 7.32
C PHE A 93 -7.66 3.37 6.93
N GLU A 94 -7.77 4.64 7.32
CA GLU A 94 -6.71 5.64 7.13
C GLU A 94 -5.44 5.29 7.91
N GLU A 95 -5.57 4.89 9.18
CA GLU A 95 -4.44 4.48 10.01
C GLU A 95 -3.70 3.28 9.40
N LEU A 96 -4.43 2.23 9.02
CA LEU A 96 -3.84 1.04 8.40
C LEU A 96 -3.18 1.34 7.05
N SER A 97 -3.81 2.20 6.23
CA SER A 97 -3.25 2.63 4.94
C SER A 97 -1.96 3.44 5.12
N SER A 98 -1.90 4.30 6.15
CA SER A 98 -0.70 5.06 6.51
C SER A 98 0.44 4.14 6.94
N ARG A 99 0.16 3.13 7.78
CA ARG A 99 1.15 2.13 8.21
C ARG A 99 1.71 1.34 7.02
N LEU A 100 0.86 0.92 6.08
CA LEU A 100 1.28 0.21 4.87
C LEU A 100 2.13 1.08 3.95
N THR A 101 1.75 2.33 3.74
CA THR A 101 2.52 3.27 2.91
C THR A 101 3.93 3.50 3.48
N LYS A 102 4.05 3.65 4.81
CA LYS A 102 5.36 3.80 5.47
C LYS A 102 6.28 2.59 5.30
N LEU A 103 5.71 1.39 5.20
CA LEU A 103 6.48 0.16 4.95
C LEU A 103 6.88 0.01 3.48
N SER A 104 6.07 0.55 2.56
CA SER A 104 6.31 0.48 1.12
C SER A 104 7.31 1.51 0.64
N SER A 105 7.36 2.68 1.27
CA SER A 105 8.38 3.67 0.96
C SER A 105 9.73 3.10 1.38
N PRO A 106 10.69 2.89 0.46
CA PRO A 106 12.07 2.89 0.89
C PRO A 106 12.26 4.24 1.58
N SER A 107 12.83 4.23 2.78
CA SER A 107 13.31 5.44 3.44
C SER A 107 14.07 6.24 2.38
N VAL A 108 13.47 7.31 1.87
CA VAL A 108 14.19 8.27 1.04
C VAL A 108 15.03 9.09 2.01
N GLU A 109 16.05 8.46 2.58
CA GLU A 109 17.31 9.13 2.88
C GLU A 109 18.05 9.29 1.55
N THR A 110 17.45 10.01 0.60
CA THR A 110 18.27 10.78 -0.32
C THR A 110 18.17 12.20 0.17
N VAL A 111 19.04 12.50 1.15
CA VAL A 111 19.68 13.81 1.17
C VAL A 111 20.35 13.90 -0.20
N ILE A 112 19.63 14.43 -1.18
CA ILE A 112 20.27 14.99 -2.36
C ILE A 112 20.93 16.24 -1.80
N GLU A 113 22.17 16.09 -1.31
CA GLU A 113 23.11 17.20 -1.33
C GLU A 113 23.18 17.61 -2.80
N CYS A 114 22.37 18.58 -3.20
CA CYS A 114 22.53 19.26 -4.46
C CYS A 114 23.97 19.78 -4.47
N PRO A 115 24.86 19.30 -5.37
CA PRO A 115 26.26 19.71 -5.37
C PRO A 115 26.45 21.17 -5.83
N TYR A 116 25.36 21.90 -6.09
CA TYR A 116 25.34 23.28 -6.54
C TYR A 116 24.89 24.29 -5.46
N GLN A 117 24.93 23.93 -4.18
CA GLN A 117 24.70 24.89 -3.09
C GLN A 117 25.94 25.76 -2.78
N GLY A 118 26.80 25.97 -3.77
CA GLY A 118 28.05 26.74 -3.68
C GLY A 118 28.34 27.62 -4.88
N LEU A 119 27.37 27.88 -5.78
CA LEU A 119 27.51 28.96 -6.75
C LEU A 119 27.18 30.29 -6.04
N GLN A 120 28.16 30.84 -5.33
CA GLN A 120 28.23 32.29 -5.21
C GLN A 120 28.39 32.80 -6.64
N ALA A 121 27.31 33.37 -7.19
CA ALA A 121 27.42 34.17 -8.40
C ALA A 121 28.53 35.19 -8.16
N PHE A 122 29.52 35.18 -9.05
CA PHE A 122 30.59 36.16 -9.08
C PHE A 122 29.96 37.55 -9.19
N GLU A 123 29.85 38.26 -8.07
CA GLU A 123 29.81 39.72 -8.10
C GLU A 123 31.24 40.16 -8.42
N ASP A 124 31.58 40.16 -9.71
CA ASP A 124 32.75 40.88 -10.19
C ASP A 124 32.55 42.35 -9.83
N GLU A 125 33.38 42.82 -8.89
CA GLU A 125 33.63 44.23 -8.64
C GLU A 125 33.77 44.96 -9.98
N GLN A 126 32.79 45.81 -10.32
CA GLN A 126 33.06 46.89 -11.26
C GLN A 126 34.05 47.83 -10.58
N LYS A 127 35.34 47.53 -10.75
CA LYS A 127 36.42 48.47 -10.54
C LYS A 127 36.17 49.68 -11.43
N ASP A 128 36.17 50.84 -10.78
CA ASP A 128 36.23 52.15 -11.37
C ASP A 128 37.14 52.15 -12.62
N PHE A 129 36.54 52.42 -13.77
CA PHE A 129 37.27 52.78 -14.97
C PHE A 129 37.01 54.26 -15.27
N PHE A 130 38.05 55.04 -14.97
CA PHE A 130 38.37 56.44 -15.33
C PHE A 130 37.60 57.59 -14.67
#